data_AF-A0A401GFZ9-F1
#
_entry.id   AF-A0A401GFZ9-F1
#
_cell.length_a   1.000
_cell.length_b   1.000
_cell.length_c   1.000
_cell.angle_alpha   90.00
_cell.angle_beta   90.00
_cell.angle_gamma   90.00
#
_symmetry.space_group_name_H-M   'P 1'
#
loop_
_entity.id
_entity.type
_entity.pdbx_description
1 polymer ?
#
loop_
_entity_poly.entity_id
_entity_poly.type
_entity_poly.pdbx_seq_one_letter_code
_entity_poly.pdbx_strand_id
1 'polypeptide(L)'
;MPITTAPPLLVALGARIFLNAFIFQPHQLPTASDCLLNGLFQGVLLYHALTELPQLTLLVAAGIGGKLVFDFLSDSDVMRCLCTVVGVALGVLGTDMLSRVFENGAYAPKSAPTPNSSTRVRDTHEPARRLRLVSFERSTQDRARHGHWHGNGNGNGNGNGNGNGNGHRERHSRPVEVRPLTPALTYASTAPSISLESVPSSIDPENKMTPQERAIAVLRARASLADSERRRFKEERKWALSQGNTARASQLAWQVKRYAALMESFHREADAKLVEAARLTGQRSSVPFPGNGNSSHRRASQSRHRTTSSSNPAPAPAAEPAERAPLVSVTVGTTRSRKRSSGASTLRPAIRVQGRDINVTR
;
A
#
# COMPACT_ATOMS: atom_id res chain seq x y z
N MET A 1 -24.52 1.81 10.57
CA MET A 1 -24.05 1.32 11.88
C MET A 1 -22.78 0.53 11.64
N PRO A 2 -21.64 0.86 12.27
CA PRO A 2 -20.40 0.10 12.10
C PRO A 2 -20.65 -1.32 12.61
N ILE A 3 -20.50 -2.31 11.73
CA ILE A 3 -20.59 -3.71 12.12
C ILE A 3 -19.30 -4.01 12.87
N THR A 4 -19.35 -4.02 14.20
CA THR A 4 -18.21 -4.39 15.03
C THR A 4 -17.95 -5.89 14.81
N THR A 5 -16.69 -6.30 14.75
CA THR A 5 -16.30 -7.69 14.47
C THR A 5 -16.33 -8.57 15.72
N ALA A 6 -16.53 -7.97 16.89
CA ALA A 6 -16.55 -8.65 18.18
C ALA A 6 -17.77 -9.58 18.37
N PRO A 7 -19.03 -9.21 18.03
CA PRO A 7 -20.20 -10.08 18.20
C PRO A 7 -20.12 -11.43 17.48
N PRO A 8 -19.74 -11.53 16.18
CA PRO A 8 -19.67 -12.83 15.52
C PRO A 8 -18.54 -13.71 16.06
N LEU A 9 -17.43 -13.13 16.53
CA LEU A 9 -16.37 -13.87 17.23
C LEU A 9 -16.86 -14.44 18.56
N LEU A 10 -17.58 -13.63 19.34
CA LEU A 10 -18.14 -14.04 20.62
C LEU A 10 -19.17 -15.17 20.46
N VAL A 11 -20.05 -15.07 19.45
CA VAL A 11 -21.03 -16.11 19.12
C VAL A 11 -20.35 -17.38 18.64
N ALA A 12 -19.39 -17.30 17.72
CA ALA A 12 -18.70 -18.48 17.18
C ALA A 12 -17.88 -19.20 18.26
N LEU A 13 -17.18 -18.45 19.11
CA LEU A 13 -16.34 -19.02 20.16
C LEU A 13 -17.17 -19.54 21.33
N GLY A 14 -18.23 -18.81 21.71
CA GLY A 14 -19.19 -19.24 22.72
C GLY A 14 -19.93 -20.50 22.29
N ALA A 15 -20.38 -20.59 21.03
CA ALA A 15 -20.99 -21.80 20.48
C ALA A 15 -20.01 -22.98 20.51
N ARG A 16 -18.74 -22.77 20.15
CA ARG A 16 -17.73 -23.84 20.21
C ARG A 16 -17.51 -24.36 21.63
N ILE A 17 -17.42 -23.47 22.62
CA ILE A 17 -17.25 -23.86 24.03
C ILE A 17 -18.50 -24.58 24.54
N PHE A 18 -19.68 -24.07 24.21
CA PHE A 18 -20.96 -24.69 24.57
C PHE A 18 -21.07 -26.10 23.99
N LEU A 19 -20.74 -26.28 22.71
CA LEU A 19 -20.72 -27.60 22.07
C LEU A 19 -19.69 -28.53 22.73
N ASN A 20 -18.49 -28.04 23.04
CA ASN A 20 -17.46 -28.86 23.69
C ASN A 20 -17.86 -29.28 25.10
N ALA A 21 -18.47 -28.38 25.87
CA ALA A 21 -18.90 -28.63 27.24
C ALA A 21 -20.12 -29.55 27.34
N PHE A 22 -21.11 -29.39 26.45
CA PHE A 22 -22.38 -30.13 26.55
C PHE A 22 -22.44 -31.40 25.69
N ILE A 23 -21.78 -31.41 24.53
CA ILE A 23 -21.96 -32.50 23.55
C ILE A 23 -20.79 -33.49 23.59
N PHE A 24 -19.55 -33.01 23.71
CA PHE A 24 -18.40 -33.85 23.35
C PHE A 24 -17.84 -34.70 24.50
N GLN A 25 -17.79 -34.25 25.76
CA GLN A 25 -17.32 -35.08 26.88
C GLN A 25 -17.63 -34.52 28.28
N PRO A 26 -18.70 -34.96 28.97
CA PRO A 26 -18.95 -34.59 30.38
C PRO A 26 -18.07 -35.33 31.40
N HIS A 27 -17.30 -36.35 30.99
CA HIS A 27 -16.56 -37.24 31.90
C HIS A 27 -15.03 -37.25 31.71
N GLN A 28 -14.49 -36.46 30.80
CA GLN A 28 -13.03 -36.37 30.67
C GLN A 28 -12.47 -35.28 31.59
N LEU A 29 -11.30 -35.57 32.18
CA LEU A 29 -10.57 -34.59 32.97
C LEU A 29 -10.26 -33.37 32.09
N PRO A 30 -10.38 -32.15 32.61
CA PRO A 30 -10.12 -30.93 31.86
C PRO A 30 -8.74 -30.97 31.22
N THR A 31 -8.68 -30.86 29.89
CA THR A 31 -7.40 -30.80 29.18
C THR A 31 -6.85 -29.38 29.26
N ALA A 32 -5.52 -29.23 29.15
CA ALA A 32 -4.88 -27.90 29.13
C ALA A 32 -5.44 -27.00 28.00
N SER A 33 -5.86 -27.60 26.87
CA SER A 33 -6.53 -26.90 25.78
C SER A 33 -7.88 -26.30 26.18
N ASP A 34 -8.65 -26.97 27.04
CA ASP A 34 -9.95 -26.46 27.50
C ASP A 34 -9.75 -25.25 28.42
N CYS A 35 -8.71 -25.29 29.26
CA CYS A 35 -8.33 -24.16 30.11
C CYS A 35 -7.93 -22.93 29.26
N LEU A 36 -7.16 -23.15 28.20
CA LEU A 36 -6.74 -22.08 27.28
C LEU A 36 -7.93 -21.52 26.51
N LEU A 37 -8.82 -22.37 25.98
CA LEU A 37 -10.03 -21.95 25.27
C LEU A 37 -10.99 -21.14 26.17
N ASN A 38 -11.19 -21.59 27.41
CA ASN A 38 -11.99 -20.86 28.39
C ASN A 38 -11.38 -19.50 28.73
N GLY A 39 -10.06 -19.44 28.94
CA GLY A 39 -9.36 -18.18 29.13
C GLY A 39 -9.51 -17.26 27.91
N LEU A 40 -9.36 -17.80 26.70
CA LEU A 40 -9.49 -17.04 25.46
C LEU A 40 -10.89 -16.44 25.31
N PHE A 41 -11.94 -17.18 25.63
CA PHE A 41 -13.31 -16.67 25.66
C PHE A 41 -13.51 -15.55 26.68
N GLN A 42 -13.00 -15.74 27.91
CA GLN A 42 -13.03 -14.69 28.93
C GLN A 42 -12.29 -13.43 28.49
N GLY A 43 -11.17 -13.58 27.78
CA GLY A 43 -10.43 -12.45 27.19
C GLY A 43 -11.21 -11.72 26.11
N VAL A 44 -11.89 -12.44 25.21
CA VAL A 44 -12.77 -11.85 24.18
C VAL A 44 -13.96 -11.13 24.83
N LEU A 45 -14.58 -11.75 25.84
CA LEU A 45 -15.68 -11.17 26.61
C LEU A 45 -15.25 -9.87 27.32
N LEU A 46 -14.08 -9.88 27.96
CA LEU A 46 -13.51 -8.72 28.63
C LEU A 46 -13.22 -7.58 27.65
N TYR A 47 -12.64 -7.88 26.48
CA TYR A 47 -12.42 -6.89 25.42
C TYR A 47 -13.74 -6.29 24.93
N HIS A 48 -14.77 -7.11 24.71
CA HIS A 48 -16.08 -6.63 24.28
C HIS A 48 -16.74 -5.72 25.32
N ALA A 49 -16.67 -6.10 26.60
CA ALA A 49 -17.15 -5.26 27.70
C ALA A 49 -16.39 -3.92 27.77
N LEU A 50 -15.07 -3.93 27.56
CA LEU A 50 -14.25 -2.73 27.50
C LEU A 50 -14.67 -1.78 26.37
N THR A 51 -15.02 -2.32 25.20
CA THR A 51 -15.34 -1.51 24.01
C THR A 51 -16.79 -1.00 24.00
N GLU A 52 -17.76 -1.81 24.41
CA GLU A 52 -19.19 -1.47 24.25
C GLU A 52 -19.84 -0.98 25.55
N LEU A 53 -19.42 -1.53 26.71
CA LEU A 53 -20.11 -1.33 28.00
C LEU A 53 -19.09 -1.13 29.13
N PRO A 54 -18.38 0.03 29.18
CA PRO A 54 -17.29 0.25 30.13
C PRO A 54 -17.72 0.15 31.60
N GLN A 55 -19.00 0.43 31.90
CA GLN A 55 -19.56 0.26 33.24
C GLN A 55 -19.59 -1.20 33.70
N LEU A 56 -19.84 -2.14 32.79
CA LEU A 56 -19.83 -3.58 33.09
C LEU A 56 -18.42 -4.17 33.12
N THR A 57 -17.41 -3.45 32.62
CA THR A 57 -16.03 -3.95 32.57
C THR A 57 -15.51 -4.31 33.95
N LEU A 58 -15.72 -3.45 34.96
CA LEU A 58 -15.25 -3.72 36.32
C LEU A 58 -15.91 -4.99 36.89
N LEU A 59 -17.19 -5.19 36.60
CA LEU A 59 -17.94 -6.37 37.06
C LEU A 59 -17.44 -7.65 36.36
N VAL A 60 -17.22 -7.60 35.05
CA VAL A 60 -16.68 -8.73 34.27
C VAL A 60 -15.24 -9.05 34.70
N ALA A 61 -14.40 -8.04 34.87
CA ALA A 61 -13.02 -8.21 35.33
C ALA A 61 -12.96 -8.78 36.76
N ALA A 62 -13.80 -8.28 37.66
CA ALA A 62 -13.93 -8.82 39.01
C ALA A 62 -14.43 -10.27 39.01
N GLY A 63 -15.38 -10.62 38.13
CA GLY A 63 -15.85 -12.00 37.96
C GLY A 63 -14.76 -12.95 37.46
N ILE A 64 -13.98 -12.53 36.47
CA ILE A 64 -12.83 -13.31 35.96
C ILE A 64 -11.77 -13.46 37.05
N GLY A 65 -11.41 -12.37 37.75
CA GLY A 65 -10.43 -12.38 38.83
C GLY A 65 -10.87 -13.25 40.02
N GLY A 66 -12.13 -13.13 40.45
CA GLY A 66 -12.70 -13.95 41.50
C GLY A 66 -12.71 -15.44 41.14
N LYS A 67 -13.05 -15.77 39.89
CA LYS A 67 -12.93 -17.14 39.39
C LYS A 67 -11.49 -17.65 39.41
N LEU A 68 -10.51 -16.86 38.95
CA LEU A 68 -9.09 -17.27 38.96
C LEU A 68 -8.59 -17.52 40.40
N VAL A 69 -8.99 -16.69 41.36
CA VAL A 69 -8.67 -16.89 42.78
C VAL A 69 -9.35 -18.15 43.31
N PHE A 70 -10.62 -18.39 42.96
CA PHE A 70 -11.34 -19.60 43.36
C PHE A 70 -10.72 -20.87 42.79
N ASP A 71 -10.39 -20.88 41.49
CA ASP A 71 -9.74 -22.00 40.81
C ASP A 71 -8.35 -22.28 41.41
N PHE A 72 -7.59 -21.22 41.74
CA PHE A 72 -6.30 -21.34 42.41
C PHE A 72 -6.41 -21.92 43.82
N LEU A 73 -7.39 -21.48 44.61
CA LEU A 73 -7.60 -21.97 45.98
C LEU A 73 -8.19 -23.39 46.03
N SER A 74 -9.01 -23.77 45.05
CA SER A 74 -9.73 -25.05 45.06
C SER A 74 -8.86 -26.22 44.57
N ASP A 75 -8.17 -26.05 43.44
CA ASP A 75 -7.41 -27.13 42.81
C ASP A 75 -5.91 -27.07 43.11
N SER A 76 -5.39 -25.91 43.57
CA SER A 76 -3.94 -25.63 43.70
C SER A 76 -3.10 -25.91 42.44
N ASP A 77 -3.76 -26.10 41.30
CA ASP A 77 -3.11 -26.42 40.03
C ASP A 77 -2.67 -25.12 39.35
N VAL A 78 -1.43 -24.73 39.65
CA VAL A 78 -0.78 -23.53 39.09
C VAL A 78 -0.79 -23.55 37.57
N MET A 79 -0.72 -24.73 36.94
CA MET A 79 -0.69 -24.83 35.49
C MET A 79 -2.04 -24.48 34.86
N ARG A 80 -3.16 -24.88 35.48
CA ARG A 80 -4.51 -24.48 35.01
C ARG A 80 -4.72 -22.98 35.13
N CYS A 81 -4.32 -22.40 36.26
CA CYS A 81 -4.39 -20.96 36.48
C CYS A 81 -3.51 -20.21 35.46
N LEU A 82 -2.28 -20.67 35.21
CA LEU A 82 -1.40 -20.06 34.21
C LEU A 82 -1.98 -20.15 32.80
N CYS A 83 -2.51 -21.32 32.39
CA CYS A 83 -3.12 -21.52 31.08
C CYS A 83 -4.35 -20.62 30.86
N THR A 84 -5.18 -20.44 31.88
CA THR A 84 -6.35 -19.54 31.80
C THR A 84 -5.92 -18.08 31.70
N VAL A 85 -4.96 -17.62 32.49
CA VAL A 85 -4.40 -16.25 32.40
C VAL A 85 -3.79 -15.98 31.02
N VAL A 86 -3.00 -16.93 30.49
CA VAL A 86 -2.43 -16.83 29.13
C VAL A 86 -3.55 -16.80 28.09
N GLY A 87 -4.57 -17.63 28.24
CA GLY A 87 -5.76 -17.60 27.38
C GLY A 87 -6.45 -16.23 27.38
N VAL A 88 -6.70 -15.65 28.56
CA VAL A 88 -7.31 -14.31 28.70
C VAL A 88 -6.49 -13.24 27.99
N ALA A 89 -5.17 -13.23 28.20
CA ALA A 89 -4.27 -12.29 27.54
C ALA A 89 -4.29 -12.44 26.01
N LEU A 90 -4.25 -13.69 25.51
CA LEU A 90 -4.35 -13.98 24.08
C LEU A 90 -5.71 -13.57 23.48
N GLY A 91 -6.81 -13.76 24.22
CA GLY A 91 -8.14 -13.34 23.80
C GLY A 91 -8.22 -11.82 23.63
N VAL A 92 -7.70 -11.06 24.59
CA VAL A 92 -7.68 -9.58 24.53
C VAL A 92 -6.78 -9.10 23.38
N LEU A 93 -5.54 -9.59 23.29
CA LEU A 93 -4.58 -9.18 22.25
C LEU A 93 -5.04 -9.60 20.84
N GLY A 94 -5.58 -10.82 20.71
CA GLY A 94 -6.12 -11.31 19.46
C GLY A 94 -7.28 -10.46 18.98
N THR A 95 -8.19 -10.10 19.88
CA THR A 95 -9.35 -9.27 19.52
C THR A 95 -8.94 -7.83 19.17
N ASP A 96 -7.97 -7.23 19.87
CA ASP A 96 -7.41 -5.92 19.50
C ASP A 96 -6.72 -5.96 18.12
N MET A 97 -5.91 -6.98 17.84
CA MET A 97 -5.28 -7.15 16.53
C MET A 97 -6.31 -7.35 15.41
N LEU A 98 -7.34 -8.16 15.65
CA LEU A 98 -8.43 -8.38 14.70
C LEU A 98 -9.23 -7.09 14.47
N SER A 99 -9.62 -6.39 15.54
CA SER A 99 -10.27 -5.07 15.46
C SER A 99 -9.43 -4.11 14.64
N ARG A 100 -8.11 -4.00 14.89
CA ARG A 100 -7.22 -3.18 14.07
C ARG A 100 -7.14 -3.63 12.62
N VAL A 101 -7.04 -4.92 12.33
CA VAL A 101 -6.94 -5.41 10.95
C VAL A 101 -8.22 -5.12 10.17
N PHE A 102 -9.39 -5.33 10.80
CA PHE A 102 -10.67 -5.09 10.15
C PHE A 102 -11.01 -3.60 10.07
N GLU A 103 -10.76 -2.82 11.12
CA GLU A 103 -11.02 -1.37 11.12
C GLU A 103 -10.06 -0.63 10.18
N ASN A 104 -8.75 -0.95 10.21
CA ASN A 104 -7.78 -0.35 9.29
C ASN A 104 -7.93 -0.88 7.86
N GLY A 105 -8.41 -2.11 7.69
CA GLY A 105 -8.66 -2.72 6.38
C GLY A 105 -9.92 -2.20 5.69
N ALA A 106 -10.97 -1.89 6.46
CA ALA A 106 -12.26 -1.47 5.93
C ALA A 106 -12.42 0.07 5.82
N TYR A 107 -11.72 0.86 6.65
CA TYR A 107 -11.94 2.30 6.75
C TYR A 107 -10.67 3.15 6.60
N ALA A 108 -9.77 2.79 5.71
CA ALA A 108 -9.08 3.83 4.97
C ALA A 108 -9.87 4.12 3.69
N PRO A 109 -11.00 4.88 3.70
CA PRO A 109 -11.21 5.74 2.56
C PRO A 109 -9.92 6.55 2.53
N LYS A 110 -9.13 6.39 1.47
CA LYS A 110 -8.19 7.43 1.09
C LYS A 110 -9.05 8.67 1.07
N SER A 111 -9.03 9.45 2.15
CA SER A 111 -9.46 10.83 2.13
C SER A 111 -8.75 11.33 0.89
N ALA A 112 -9.52 11.55 -0.18
CA ALA A 112 -8.99 12.24 -1.33
C ALA A 112 -8.30 13.44 -0.71
N PRO A 113 -6.99 13.65 -0.96
CA PRO A 113 -6.32 14.82 -0.42
C PRO A 113 -7.22 15.98 -0.84
N THR A 114 -7.92 16.57 0.12
CA THR A 114 -8.65 17.80 -0.10
C THR A 114 -7.60 18.67 -0.74
N PRO A 115 -7.76 19.08 -2.01
CA PRO A 115 -6.75 19.89 -2.64
C PRO A 115 -6.59 21.08 -1.70
N ASN A 116 -5.40 21.16 -1.11
CA ASN A 116 -5.02 22.26 -0.28
C ASN A 116 -5.16 23.47 -1.19
N SER A 117 -6.31 24.13 -1.03
CA SER A 117 -6.55 25.49 -1.41
C SER A 117 -5.51 26.30 -0.64
N SER A 118 -4.30 26.34 -1.19
CA SER A 118 -3.29 27.32 -0.87
C SER A 118 -3.76 28.65 -1.45
N THR A 119 -4.87 29.17 -0.95
CA THR A 119 -5.09 30.60 -0.93
C THR A 119 -4.17 31.11 0.17
N ARG A 120 -2.93 31.40 -0.22
CA ARG A 120 -2.14 32.44 0.43
C ARG A 120 -2.98 33.72 0.35
N VAL A 121 -3.82 33.97 1.34
CA VAL A 121 -4.20 35.33 1.70
C VAL A 121 -3.00 35.88 2.46
N ARG A 122 -2.03 36.38 1.69
CA ARG A 122 -1.08 37.35 2.17
C ARG A 122 -1.81 38.68 2.05
N ASP A 123 -2.24 39.21 3.18
CA ASP A 123 -2.66 40.60 3.30
C ASP A 123 -1.48 41.48 2.89
N THR A 124 -1.48 41.88 1.63
CA THR A 124 -0.79 43.07 1.16
C THR A 124 -1.80 43.88 0.40
N HIS A 125 -2.28 44.89 1.11
CA HIS A 125 -2.88 46.13 0.65
C HIS A 125 -2.47 46.47 -0.80
N GLU A 126 -3.41 46.38 -1.75
CA GLU A 126 -3.27 47.01 -3.07
C GLU A 126 -4.63 47.59 -3.53
N PRO A 127 -4.68 48.87 -3.94
CA PRO A 127 -5.93 49.60 -4.09
C PRO A 127 -6.63 49.35 -5.43
N ALA A 128 -7.97 49.34 -5.37
CA ALA A 128 -8.92 49.73 -6.40
C ALA A 128 -8.46 49.66 -7.87
N ARG A 129 -8.93 48.63 -8.61
CA ARG A 129 -9.30 48.76 -10.04
C ARG A 129 -10.15 47.59 -10.54
N ARG A 130 -11.44 47.90 -10.75
CA ARG A 130 -12.35 47.46 -11.82
C ARG A 130 -12.59 45.96 -11.98
N LEU A 131 -13.73 45.55 -11.41
CA LEU A 131 -14.60 44.47 -11.88
C LEU A 131 -14.72 44.47 -13.42
N ARG A 132 -14.36 43.36 -14.06
CA ARG A 132 -14.87 43.03 -15.39
C ARG A 132 -15.47 41.64 -15.34
N LEU A 133 -16.79 41.63 -15.21
CA LEU A 133 -17.66 40.51 -15.52
C LEU A 133 -17.32 40.05 -16.95
N VAL A 134 -16.81 38.83 -17.11
CA VAL A 134 -16.69 38.19 -18.42
C VAL A 134 -17.60 36.97 -18.39
N SER A 135 -18.81 37.19 -18.90
CA SER A 135 -19.70 36.14 -19.38
C SER A 135 -19.05 35.47 -20.58
N PHE A 136 -18.94 34.14 -20.54
CA PHE A 136 -18.61 33.37 -21.74
C PHE A 136 -19.88 33.14 -22.55
N GLU A 137 -20.15 34.08 -23.44
CA GLU A 137 -21.11 33.92 -24.52
C GLU A 137 -20.49 33.00 -25.58
N ARG A 138 -21.22 31.94 -25.89
CA ARG A 138 -20.82 30.89 -26.84
C ARG A 138 -21.18 31.38 -28.25
N SER A 139 -20.29 32.17 -28.84
CA SER A 139 -20.41 32.60 -30.23
C SER A 139 -19.67 31.63 -31.16
N THR A 140 -20.45 30.87 -31.92
CA THR A 140 -20.02 30.22 -33.16
C THR A 140 -20.15 31.23 -34.29
N GLN A 141 -19.04 31.82 -34.75
CA GLN A 141 -19.01 32.51 -36.03
C GLN A 141 -17.62 32.48 -36.65
N ASP A 142 -17.52 31.63 -37.67
CA ASP A 142 -16.94 31.90 -38.97
C ASP A 142 -15.99 33.09 -39.20
N ARG A 143 -14.98 32.77 -40.01
CA ARG A 143 -14.23 33.62 -40.95
C ARG A 143 -13.03 34.42 -40.42
N ALA A 144 -11.89 33.83 -40.77
CA ALA A 144 -10.92 34.38 -41.72
C ALA A 144 -9.92 35.47 -41.24
N ARG A 145 -8.71 35.26 -41.76
CA ARG A 145 -7.62 36.21 -42.05
C ARG A 145 -6.49 36.34 -41.02
N HIS A 146 -5.33 35.94 -41.54
CA HIS A 146 -4.03 36.62 -41.51
C HIS A 146 -3.48 37.09 -40.17
N GLY A 147 -2.48 36.35 -39.69
CA GLY A 147 -1.52 36.82 -38.71
C GLY A 147 -0.19 36.12 -38.91
N HIS A 148 0.69 36.79 -39.66
CA HIS A 148 2.11 36.46 -39.82
C HIS A 148 2.79 36.46 -38.45
N TRP A 149 3.28 35.30 -38.00
CA TRP A 149 4.13 35.22 -36.80
C TRP A 149 5.32 34.30 -37.07
N HIS A 150 6.49 34.93 -37.20
CA HIS A 150 7.79 34.28 -37.08
C HIS A 150 8.04 33.98 -35.61
N GLY A 151 8.15 32.70 -35.27
CA GLY A 151 8.50 32.24 -33.94
C GLY A 151 9.22 30.91 -34.00
N ASN A 152 10.55 30.97 -34.08
CA ASN A 152 11.43 29.83 -33.84
C ASN A 152 11.24 29.36 -32.39
N GLY A 153 10.81 28.11 -32.21
CA GLY A 153 10.73 27.48 -30.90
C GLY A 153 10.38 26.01 -31.04
N ASN A 154 11.41 25.16 -30.99
CA ASN A 154 11.34 23.70 -30.99
C ASN A 154 10.35 23.18 -29.93
N GLY A 155 9.12 22.90 -30.36
CA GLY A 155 8.15 22.13 -29.61
C GLY A 155 8.03 20.74 -30.21
N ASN A 156 8.69 19.74 -29.61
CA ASN A 156 8.37 18.33 -29.83
C ASN A 156 7.04 18.02 -29.12
N GLY A 157 5.94 18.51 -29.70
CA GLY A 157 4.58 18.16 -29.34
C GLY A 157 4.17 16.90 -30.09
N ASN A 158 4.32 15.73 -29.49
CA ASN A 158 3.71 14.50 -29.98
C ASN A 158 2.21 14.52 -29.61
N GLY A 159 1.45 15.36 -30.31
CA GLY A 159 0.01 15.43 -30.24
C GLY A 159 -0.62 14.38 -31.14
N ASN A 160 -0.99 13.22 -30.59
CA ASN A 160 -1.93 12.31 -31.24
C ASN A 160 -3.35 12.90 -31.15
N GLY A 161 -3.62 13.89 -32.00
CA GLY A 161 -4.97 14.39 -32.26
C GLY A 161 -5.69 13.40 -33.19
N ASN A 162 -6.43 12.46 -32.61
CA ASN A 162 -7.35 11.61 -33.37
C ASN A 162 -8.61 12.44 -33.70
N GLY A 163 -8.50 13.28 -34.73
CA GLY A 163 -9.63 13.99 -35.32
C GLY A 163 -10.51 13.01 -36.10
N ASN A 164 -11.59 12.54 -35.48
CA ASN A 164 -12.68 11.88 -36.20
C ASN A 164 -13.38 12.92 -37.08
N GLY A 165 -12.91 13.05 -38.31
CA GLY A 165 -13.65 13.71 -39.38
C GLY A 165 -14.92 12.95 -39.67
N ASN A 166 -16.07 13.56 -39.36
CA ASN A 166 -17.38 13.17 -39.88
C ASN A 166 -17.39 13.38 -41.40
N GLY A 167 -16.90 12.38 -42.14
CA GLY A 167 -17.14 12.24 -43.56
C GLY A 167 -18.47 11.54 -43.78
N HIS A 168 -19.48 12.30 -44.20
CA HIS A 168 -20.68 11.80 -44.86
C HIS A 168 -20.35 10.70 -45.87
N ARG A 169 -20.89 9.49 -45.68
CA ARG A 169 -21.24 8.60 -46.79
C ARG A 169 -22.61 8.00 -46.58
N GLU A 170 -23.35 8.07 -47.68
CA GLU A 170 -24.76 7.85 -47.86
C GLU A 170 -25.20 6.40 -47.62
N ARG A 171 -26.38 6.29 -46.99
CA ARG A 171 -27.52 5.44 -47.36
C ARG A 171 -27.23 4.24 -48.26
N HIS A 172 -27.14 3.06 -47.64
CA HIS A 172 -27.77 1.87 -48.21
C HIS A 172 -28.61 1.17 -47.14
N SER A 173 -29.92 1.34 -47.25
CA SER A 173 -30.92 0.55 -46.56
C SER A 173 -30.83 -0.89 -47.06
N ARG A 174 -30.31 -1.80 -46.24
CA ARG A 174 -30.53 -3.24 -46.43
C ARG A 174 -31.63 -3.72 -45.49
N PRO A 175 -32.54 -4.60 -45.96
CA PRO A 175 -33.67 -5.07 -45.17
C PRO A 175 -33.19 -5.90 -43.98
N VAL A 176 -33.84 -5.67 -42.85
CA VAL A 176 -33.64 -6.38 -41.58
C VAL A 176 -34.15 -7.81 -41.73
N GLU A 177 -33.23 -8.77 -41.83
CA GLU A 177 -33.54 -10.18 -41.60
C GLU A 177 -33.54 -10.40 -40.08
N VAL A 178 -34.74 -10.54 -39.52
CA VAL A 178 -34.98 -10.86 -38.11
C VAL A 178 -34.57 -12.31 -37.88
N ARG A 179 -33.30 -12.54 -37.53
CA ARG A 179 -32.88 -13.79 -36.89
C ARG A 179 -33.18 -13.72 -35.40
N PRO A 180 -33.78 -14.77 -34.81
CA PRO A 180 -34.02 -14.84 -33.37
C PRO A 180 -32.68 -14.78 -32.63
N LEU A 181 -32.51 -13.70 -31.87
CA LEU A 181 -31.40 -13.43 -30.96
C LEU A 181 -31.39 -14.51 -29.87
N THR A 182 -30.67 -15.59 -30.10
CA THR A 182 -30.03 -16.29 -28.99
C THR A 182 -28.92 -15.37 -28.49
N PRO A 183 -28.94 -14.93 -27.21
CA PRO A 183 -27.82 -14.21 -26.65
C PRO A 183 -26.68 -15.22 -26.50
N ALA A 184 -25.90 -15.40 -27.57
CA ALA A 184 -24.58 -15.96 -27.45
C ALA A 184 -23.86 -15.04 -26.46
N LEU A 185 -23.66 -15.57 -25.25
CA LEU A 185 -22.84 -15.01 -24.20
C LEU A 185 -21.42 -14.95 -24.73
N THR A 186 -21.16 -14.02 -25.65
CA THR A 186 -19.84 -13.57 -25.99
C THR A 186 -19.36 -12.85 -24.75
N TYR A 187 -18.85 -13.64 -23.79
CA TYR A 187 -17.85 -13.16 -22.87
C TYR A 187 -16.79 -12.55 -23.76
N ALA A 188 -16.90 -11.23 -23.99
CA ALA A 188 -15.82 -10.43 -24.51
C ALA A 188 -14.66 -10.78 -23.59
N SER A 189 -13.74 -11.57 -24.12
CA SER A 189 -12.64 -12.12 -23.38
C SER A 189 -11.89 -10.93 -22.81
N THR A 190 -12.13 -10.67 -21.53
CA THR A 190 -11.35 -9.72 -20.73
C THR A 190 -9.99 -10.34 -20.40
N ALA A 191 -9.63 -11.46 -21.06
CA ALA A 191 -8.26 -11.88 -21.17
C ALA A 191 -7.47 -10.66 -21.67
N PRO A 192 -6.48 -10.19 -20.89
CA PRO A 192 -5.68 -9.04 -21.28
C PRO A 192 -5.07 -9.37 -22.64
N SER A 193 -5.51 -8.67 -23.69
CA SER A 193 -5.10 -8.92 -25.07
C SER A 193 -3.62 -8.63 -25.34
N ILE A 194 -2.89 -8.22 -24.30
CA ILE A 194 -1.45 -8.09 -24.29
C ILE A 194 -0.87 -9.34 -23.60
N SER A 195 -0.79 -10.44 -24.36
CA SER A 195 -0.10 -11.64 -23.92
C SER A 195 1.34 -11.26 -23.55
N LEU A 196 1.72 -11.43 -22.28
CA LEU A 196 3.06 -11.10 -21.73
C LEU A 196 4.23 -11.81 -22.46
N GLU A 197 3.90 -12.71 -23.36
CA GLU A 197 4.80 -13.48 -24.23
C GLU A 197 5.11 -12.82 -25.58
N SER A 198 4.42 -11.75 -26.00
CA SER A 198 4.64 -11.12 -27.32
C SER A 198 5.77 -10.07 -27.35
N VAL A 199 6.39 -9.77 -26.21
CA VAL A 199 7.46 -8.76 -26.07
C VAL A 199 8.91 -9.20 -26.43
N PRO A 200 9.28 -10.47 -26.73
CA PRO A 200 10.70 -10.83 -26.87
C PRO A 200 11.45 -10.23 -28.05
N SER A 201 10.77 -9.90 -29.16
CA SER A 201 11.44 -9.67 -30.45
C SER A 201 11.85 -8.21 -30.71
N SER A 202 11.23 -7.20 -30.08
CA SER A 202 11.49 -5.79 -30.44
C SER A 202 12.60 -5.10 -29.65
N ILE A 203 13.05 -5.70 -28.54
CA ILE A 203 13.95 -5.04 -27.58
C ILE A 203 15.40 -4.96 -28.06
N ASP A 204 15.82 -5.87 -28.94
CA ASP A 204 17.18 -5.90 -29.47
C ASP A 204 17.19 -6.46 -30.91
N PRO A 205 16.73 -5.67 -31.90
CA PRO A 205 16.65 -6.11 -33.29
C PRO A 205 18.03 -6.38 -33.90
N GLU A 206 19.08 -5.71 -33.39
CA GLU A 206 20.44 -5.81 -33.91
C GLU A 206 21.32 -6.80 -33.13
N ASN A 207 20.76 -7.49 -32.12
CA ASN A 207 21.47 -8.46 -31.28
C ASN A 207 22.75 -7.88 -30.63
N LYS A 208 22.75 -6.57 -30.32
CA LYS A 208 23.90 -5.86 -29.76
C LYS A 208 24.00 -6.02 -28.24
N MET A 209 22.89 -6.31 -27.57
CA MET A 209 22.90 -6.52 -26.12
C MET A 209 23.38 -7.93 -25.78
N THR A 210 24.14 -8.03 -24.69
CA THR A 210 24.48 -9.34 -24.14
C THR A 210 23.18 -10.08 -23.73
N PRO A 211 23.16 -11.43 -23.74
CA PRO A 211 21.95 -12.17 -23.37
C PRO A 211 21.39 -11.81 -21.97
N GLN A 212 22.27 -11.42 -21.04
CA GLN A 212 21.87 -10.98 -19.70
C GLN A 212 21.24 -9.59 -19.70
N GLU A 213 21.81 -8.64 -20.44
CA GLU A 213 21.23 -7.32 -20.63
C GLU A 213 19.86 -7.40 -21.31
N ARG A 214 19.70 -8.30 -22.30
CA ARG A 214 18.41 -8.55 -22.94
C ARG A 214 17.37 -9.05 -21.94
N ALA A 215 17.73 -9.98 -21.06
CA ALA A 215 16.81 -10.47 -20.03
C ALA A 215 16.38 -9.35 -19.06
N ILE A 216 17.33 -8.50 -18.62
CA ILE A 216 17.03 -7.33 -17.77
C ILE A 216 16.12 -6.34 -18.51
N ALA A 217 16.40 -6.08 -19.80
CA ALA A 217 15.59 -5.20 -20.64
C ALA A 217 14.15 -5.73 -20.81
N VAL A 218 13.98 -7.04 -21.02
CA VAL A 218 12.67 -7.71 -21.07
C VAL A 218 11.92 -7.54 -19.75
N LEU A 219 12.56 -7.76 -18.61
CA LEU A 219 11.93 -7.58 -17.30
C LEU A 219 11.50 -6.13 -17.06
N ARG A 220 12.33 -5.15 -17.43
CA ARG A 220 11.98 -3.72 -17.35
C ARG A 220 10.84 -3.33 -18.29
N ALA A 221 10.81 -3.89 -19.49
CA ALA A 221 9.71 -3.68 -20.44
C ALA A 221 8.39 -4.25 -19.87
N ARG A 222 8.44 -5.46 -19.28
CA ARG A 222 7.29 -6.07 -18.61
C ARG A 222 6.82 -5.27 -17.39
N ALA A 223 7.74 -4.73 -16.58
CA ALA A 223 7.40 -3.81 -15.49
C ALA A 223 6.68 -2.56 -16.01
N SER A 224 7.18 -1.98 -17.10
CA SER A 224 6.58 -0.80 -17.75
C SER A 224 5.17 -1.09 -18.27
N LEU A 225 4.96 -2.26 -18.86
CA LEU A 225 3.65 -2.74 -19.31
C LEU A 225 2.68 -2.94 -18.14
N ALA A 226 3.16 -3.51 -17.03
CA ALA A 226 2.34 -3.66 -15.83
C ALA A 226 1.91 -2.29 -15.25
N ASP A 227 2.77 -1.26 -15.31
CA ASP A 227 2.39 0.09 -14.89
C ASP A 227 1.40 0.76 -15.84
N SER A 228 1.51 0.56 -17.16
CA SER A 228 0.51 1.08 -18.10
C SER A 228 -0.88 0.50 -17.85
N GLU A 229 -0.98 -0.82 -17.63
CA GLU A 229 -2.25 -1.46 -17.25
C GLU A 229 -2.77 -0.93 -15.92
N ARG A 230 -1.89 -0.78 -14.92
CA ARG A 230 -2.25 -0.19 -13.63
C ARG A 230 -2.83 1.22 -13.78
N ARG A 231 -2.27 2.06 -14.65
CA ARG A 231 -2.78 3.43 -14.91
C ARG A 231 -4.15 3.39 -15.58
N ARG A 232 -4.30 2.56 -16.60
CA ARG A 232 -5.59 2.32 -17.28
C ARG A 232 -6.67 1.90 -16.28
N PHE A 233 -6.41 0.89 -15.44
CA PHE A 233 -7.39 0.44 -14.44
C PHE A 233 -7.72 1.51 -13.38
N LYS A 234 -6.79 2.42 -13.06
CA LYS A 234 -7.08 3.56 -12.19
C LYS A 234 -8.05 4.55 -12.85
N GLU A 235 -7.91 4.80 -14.15
CA GLU A 235 -8.80 5.68 -14.90
C GLU A 235 -10.19 5.05 -15.06
N GLU A 236 -10.25 3.77 -15.46
CA GLU A 236 -11.51 3.03 -15.54
C GLU A 236 -12.22 2.97 -14.18
N ARG A 237 -11.46 2.87 -13.08
CA ARG A 237 -12.04 2.91 -11.72
C ARG A 237 -12.67 4.27 -11.42
N LYS A 238 -12.01 5.37 -11.76
CA LYS A 238 -12.58 6.72 -11.59
C LYS A 238 -13.85 6.87 -12.41
N TRP A 239 -13.84 6.36 -13.64
CA TRP A 239 -15.02 6.36 -14.50
C TRP A 239 -16.17 5.55 -13.88
N ALA A 240 -15.91 4.34 -13.39
CA ALA A 240 -16.94 3.54 -12.70
C ALA A 240 -17.52 4.25 -11.45
N LEU A 241 -16.68 4.95 -10.68
CA LEU A 241 -17.14 5.75 -9.55
C LEU A 241 -18.01 6.94 -9.99
N SER A 242 -17.66 7.61 -11.09
CA SER A 242 -18.48 8.70 -11.65
C SER A 242 -19.86 8.23 -12.10
N GLN A 243 -20.00 6.96 -12.46
CA GLN A 243 -21.26 6.32 -12.81
C GLN A 243 -22.02 5.75 -11.60
N GLY A 244 -21.52 5.93 -10.37
CA GLY A 244 -22.11 5.36 -9.16
C GLY A 244 -21.96 3.83 -9.03
N ASN A 245 -21.19 3.18 -9.91
CA ASN A 245 -21.01 1.73 -9.90
C ASN A 245 -19.86 1.32 -8.96
N THR A 246 -20.17 1.20 -7.67
CA THR A 246 -19.21 0.88 -6.61
C THR A 246 -18.66 -0.55 -6.72
N ALA A 247 -19.47 -1.51 -7.17
CA ALA A 247 -19.06 -2.90 -7.35
C ALA A 247 -18.00 -3.05 -8.46
N ARG A 248 -18.18 -2.40 -9.61
CA ARG A 248 -17.17 -2.38 -10.66
C ARG A 248 -15.91 -1.63 -10.23
N ALA A 249 -16.07 -0.53 -9.49
CA ALA A 249 -14.94 0.21 -8.96
C ALA A 249 -14.09 -0.61 -7.96
N SER A 250 -14.71 -1.48 -7.16
CA SER A 250 -13.99 -2.37 -6.24
C SER A 250 -13.23 -3.47 -6.98
N GLN A 251 -13.82 -4.06 -8.02
CA GLN A 251 -13.14 -5.01 -8.91
C GLN A 251 -11.90 -4.38 -9.59
N LEU A 252 -12.06 -3.19 -10.17
CA LEU A 252 -10.96 -2.46 -10.79
C LEU A 252 -9.87 -2.07 -9.75
N ALA A 253 -10.26 -1.78 -8.51
CA ALA A 253 -9.30 -1.54 -7.44
C ALA A 253 -8.44 -2.77 -7.13
N TRP A 254 -9.02 -3.98 -7.18
CA TRP A 254 -8.26 -5.22 -7.02
C TRP A 254 -7.27 -5.41 -8.16
N GLN A 255 -7.67 -5.13 -9.41
CA GLN A 255 -6.76 -5.17 -10.56
C GLN A 255 -5.58 -4.19 -10.41
N VAL A 256 -5.84 -2.95 -9.99
CA VAL A 256 -4.77 -1.96 -9.72
C VAL A 256 -3.77 -2.47 -8.69
N LYS A 257 -4.22 -3.15 -7.63
CA LYS A 257 -3.33 -3.75 -6.61
C LYS A 257 -2.52 -4.89 -7.22
N ARG A 258 -3.17 -5.78 -7.97
CA ARG A 258 -2.52 -6.91 -8.65
C ARG A 258 -1.40 -6.45 -9.59
N TYR A 259 -1.67 -5.51 -10.50
CA TYR A 259 -0.66 -4.99 -11.43
C TYR A 259 0.44 -4.19 -10.74
N ALA A 260 0.14 -3.52 -9.62
CA ALA A 260 1.18 -2.87 -8.82
C ALA A 260 2.17 -3.87 -8.22
N ALA A 261 1.67 -4.99 -7.66
CA ALA A 261 2.51 -6.05 -7.13
C ALA A 261 3.34 -6.73 -8.25
N LEU A 262 2.73 -6.93 -9.41
CA LEU A 262 3.38 -7.52 -10.60
C LEU A 262 4.51 -6.62 -11.15
N MET A 263 4.27 -5.32 -11.22
CA MET A 263 5.29 -4.32 -11.57
C MET A 263 6.46 -4.37 -10.58
N GLU A 264 6.17 -4.41 -9.27
CA GLU A 264 7.20 -4.48 -8.23
C GLU A 264 8.02 -5.77 -8.30
N SER A 265 7.39 -6.92 -8.55
CA SER A 265 8.11 -8.19 -8.70
C SER A 265 9.07 -8.16 -9.88
N PHE A 266 8.67 -7.59 -11.02
CA PHE A 266 9.57 -7.46 -12.18
C PHE A 266 10.72 -6.49 -11.94
N HIS A 267 10.51 -5.40 -11.20
CA HIS A 267 11.62 -4.52 -10.81
C HIS A 267 12.62 -5.26 -9.91
N ARG A 268 12.14 -5.96 -8.89
CA ARG A 268 13.02 -6.75 -7.99
C ARG A 268 13.79 -7.82 -8.75
N GLU A 269 13.14 -8.51 -9.68
CA GLU A 269 13.78 -9.54 -10.52
C GLU A 269 14.82 -8.93 -11.47
N ALA A 270 14.51 -7.80 -12.09
CA ALA A 270 15.45 -7.08 -12.97
C ALA A 270 16.69 -6.62 -12.19
N ASP A 271 16.50 -6.10 -10.97
CA ASP A 271 17.59 -5.65 -10.11
C ASP A 271 18.44 -6.83 -9.62
N ALA A 272 17.82 -7.95 -9.26
CA ALA A 272 18.54 -9.18 -8.91
C ALA A 272 19.40 -9.68 -10.07
N LYS A 273 18.86 -9.68 -11.29
CA LYS A 273 19.59 -10.05 -12.52
C LYS A 273 20.73 -9.08 -12.84
N LEU A 274 20.55 -7.79 -12.56
CA LEU A 274 21.60 -6.79 -12.73
C LEU A 274 22.77 -7.03 -11.77
N VAL A 275 22.48 -7.37 -10.50
CA VAL A 275 23.51 -7.73 -9.51
C VAL A 275 24.25 -9.01 -9.90
N GLU A 276 23.53 -10.02 -10.40
CA GLU A 276 24.11 -11.26 -10.92
C GLU A 276 25.06 -10.99 -12.10
N ALA A 277 24.63 -10.18 -13.07
CA ALA A 277 25.45 -9.79 -14.22
C ALA A 277 26.71 -9.01 -13.78
N ALA A 278 26.57 -8.06 -12.85
CA ALA A 278 27.71 -7.32 -12.31
C ALA A 278 28.72 -8.22 -11.60
N ARG A 279 28.24 -9.23 -10.86
CA ARG A 279 29.10 -10.22 -10.20
C ARG A 279 29.91 -11.05 -11.20
N LEU A 280 29.30 -11.46 -12.31
CA LEU A 280 29.99 -12.21 -13.37
C LEU A 280 31.03 -11.36 -14.10
N THR A 281 30.76 -10.08 -14.35
CA THR A 281 31.73 -9.16 -14.96
C THR A 281 32.91 -8.89 -14.03
N GLY A 282 32.67 -8.78 -12.71
CA GLY A 282 33.73 -8.62 -11.71
C GLY A 282 34.66 -9.82 -11.58
N GLN A 283 34.16 -11.05 -11.74
CA GLN A 283 34.99 -12.25 -11.73
C GLN A 283 35.90 -12.39 -12.96
N ARG A 284 35.48 -11.88 -14.12
CA ARG A 284 36.31 -11.91 -15.33
C ARG A 284 37.48 -10.92 -15.29
N SER A 285 37.37 -9.85 -14.49
CA SER A 285 38.38 -8.81 -14.39
C SER A 285 39.50 -9.14 -13.39
N SER A 286 39.39 -10.23 -12.63
CA SER A 286 40.43 -10.65 -11.69
C SER A 286 41.44 -11.66 -12.25
N VAL A 287 41.48 -11.88 -13.57
CA VAL A 287 42.64 -12.57 -14.16
C VAL A 287 43.81 -11.61 -13.96
N PRO A 288 44.83 -11.96 -13.13
CA PRO A 288 45.99 -11.13 -12.97
C PRO A 288 46.62 -11.02 -14.34
N PHE A 289 46.49 -9.85 -14.98
CA PHE A 289 47.30 -9.54 -16.14
C PHE A 289 48.74 -9.69 -15.66
N PRO A 290 49.54 -10.63 -16.19
CA PRO A 290 50.92 -10.77 -15.77
C PRO A 290 51.60 -9.45 -16.09
N GLY A 291 51.86 -8.68 -15.04
CA GLY A 291 52.56 -7.43 -15.12
C GLY A 291 53.96 -7.69 -15.61
N ASN A 292 54.16 -7.44 -16.90
CA ASN A 292 55.42 -6.91 -17.39
C ASN A 292 55.65 -5.60 -16.62
N GLY A 293 56.58 -5.65 -15.67
CA GLY A 293 56.94 -4.50 -14.85
C GLY A 293 57.48 -3.41 -15.75
N ASN A 294 56.84 -2.24 -15.72
CA ASN A 294 57.56 -0.98 -15.76
C ASN A 294 56.69 0.14 -15.19
N SER A 295 57.14 0.61 -14.03
CA SER A 295 57.08 1.97 -13.52
C SER A 295 56.54 3.04 -14.49
N SER A 296 55.54 3.81 -14.05
CA SER A 296 55.73 5.27 -13.85
C SER A 296 54.49 6.01 -13.34
N HIS A 297 54.73 6.78 -12.29
CA HIS A 297 54.18 8.10 -11.96
C HIS A 297 52.67 8.33 -11.80
N ARG A 298 52.28 8.39 -10.52
CA ARG A 298 51.71 9.57 -9.83
C ARG A 298 50.91 10.55 -10.70
N ARG A 299 49.59 10.61 -10.47
CA ARG A 299 48.89 11.90 -10.29
C ARG A 299 47.65 11.75 -9.42
N ALA A 300 47.85 11.88 -8.11
CA ALA A 300 46.80 12.14 -7.15
C ALA A 300 46.27 13.55 -7.38
N SER A 301 45.01 13.67 -7.82
CA SER A 301 44.28 14.94 -7.83
C SER A 301 43.17 14.83 -6.80
N GLN A 302 43.45 15.40 -5.62
CA GLN A 302 42.51 15.60 -4.55
C GLN A 302 41.44 16.62 -4.99
N SER A 303 40.17 16.23 -4.95
CA SER A 303 39.04 17.15 -4.94
C SER A 303 38.37 17.03 -3.57
N ARG A 304 38.79 17.92 -2.66
CA ARG A 304 38.18 18.14 -1.35
C ARG A 304 36.78 18.72 -1.56
N HIS A 305 35.74 18.04 -1.08
CA HIS A 305 34.57 18.74 -0.56
C HIS A 305 34.42 18.47 0.93
N ARG A 306 34.55 19.58 1.64
CA ARG A 306 34.53 19.80 3.08
C ARG A 306 33.07 19.96 3.51
N THR A 307 32.60 19.12 4.41
CA THR A 307 31.43 19.44 5.24
C THR A 307 31.64 18.92 6.66
N THR A 308 32.09 19.87 7.47
CA THR A 308 32.05 20.04 8.92
C THR A 308 31.40 18.97 9.79
N SER A 309 32.21 18.54 10.75
CA SER A 309 31.99 17.79 11.97
C SER A 309 31.12 18.52 13.02
N SER A 310 30.41 17.73 13.84
CA SER A 310 30.05 18.06 15.22
C SER A 310 30.40 16.86 16.09
N SER A 311 31.28 17.10 17.06
CA SER A 311 31.95 16.17 17.96
C SER A 311 31.22 15.97 19.29
N ASN A 312 31.43 14.82 19.93
CA ASN A 312 31.57 14.73 21.39
C ASN A 312 32.45 13.51 21.77
N PRO A 313 33.41 13.63 22.68
CA PRO A 313 34.30 12.53 23.10
C PRO A 313 34.02 12.04 24.53
N ALA A 314 34.34 10.77 24.82
CA ALA A 314 34.63 10.28 26.18
C ALA A 314 35.45 8.96 26.09
N PRO A 315 36.23 8.60 27.14
CA PRO A 315 37.53 7.95 26.98
C PRO A 315 37.55 6.44 27.27
N ALA A 316 38.66 5.81 26.84
CA ALA A 316 39.08 4.42 27.06
C ALA A 316 39.41 4.10 28.53
N PRO A 317 39.66 2.81 28.86
CA PRO A 317 41.06 2.39 28.98
C PRO A 317 41.40 0.93 28.54
N ALA A 318 42.70 0.76 28.24
CA ALA A 318 43.61 -0.40 28.39
C ALA A 318 43.16 -1.81 27.89
N ALA A 319 43.76 -2.40 26.83
CA ALA A 319 45.12 -2.95 26.66
C ALA A 319 45.30 -4.39 27.21
N GLU A 320 45.56 -5.35 26.29
CA GLU A 320 46.50 -6.50 26.35
C GLU A 320 46.13 -7.55 25.24
N PRO A 321 47.07 -8.42 24.80
CA PRO A 321 47.32 -8.58 23.36
C PRO A 321 47.08 -9.97 22.76
N ALA A 322 46.95 -9.93 21.42
CA ALA A 322 47.42 -10.89 20.41
C ALA A 322 47.09 -12.40 20.56
N GLU A 323 46.16 -12.88 19.72
CA GLU A 323 46.39 -14.12 18.98
C GLU A 323 45.65 -14.14 17.62
N ARG A 324 46.32 -14.70 16.62
CA ARG A 324 45.98 -14.65 15.18
C ARG A 324 44.81 -15.58 14.83
N ALA A 325 43.85 -15.07 14.04
CA ALA A 325 43.06 -15.89 13.12
C ALA A 325 42.56 -15.06 11.92
N PRO A 326 42.71 -15.52 10.67
CA PRO A 326 42.09 -14.89 9.51
C PRO A 326 40.82 -15.64 9.10
N LEU A 327 39.64 -15.05 9.32
CA LEU A 327 38.39 -15.53 8.73
C LEU A 327 37.57 -14.31 8.29
N VAL A 328 37.55 -14.07 6.98
CA VAL A 328 36.70 -13.07 6.33
C VAL A 328 35.26 -13.60 6.35
N SER A 329 34.51 -13.27 7.39
CA SER A 329 33.06 -13.43 7.41
C SER A 329 32.40 -12.20 6.80
N VAL A 330 31.89 -12.30 5.57
CA VAL A 330 31.02 -11.27 4.99
C VAL A 330 29.62 -11.47 5.57
N THR A 331 29.33 -10.76 6.67
CA THR A 331 27.97 -10.67 7.22
C THR A 331 27.16 -9.72 6.35
N VAL A 332 26.25 -10.28 5.54
CA VAL A 332 25.23 -9.49 4.84
C VAL A 332 24.26 -8.95 5.90
N GLY A 333 24.43 -7.67 6.24
CA GLY A 333 23.55 -6.98 7.18
C GLY A 333 22.12 -6.99 6.66
N THR A 334 21.23 -7.65 7.40
CA THR A 334 19.79 -7.52 7.21
C THR A 334 19.40 -6.07 7.42
N THR A 335 18.57 -5.58 6.51
CA THR A 335 18.06 -4.21 6.44
C THR A 335 17.46 -3.80 7.78
N ARG A 336 18.12 -2.83 8.43
CA ARG A 336 17.60 -2.14 9.61
C ARG A 336 16.28 -1.46 9.22
N SER A 337 15.17 -2.05 9.65
CA SER A 337 13.87 -1.39 9.68
C SER A 337 13.99 -0.13 10.53
N ARG A 338 13.86 1.02 9.88
CA ARG A 338 13.89 2.34 10.53
C ARG A 338 12.60 2.48 11.33
N LYS A 339 12.65 2.16 12.64
CA LYS A 339 11.68 2.60 13.64
C LYS A 339 11.56 4.12 13.55
N ARG A 340 10.50 4.62 12.91
CA ARG A 340 10.08 6.02 13.01
C ARG A 340 9.40 6.17 14.37
N SER A 341 10.13 6.72 15.31
CA SER A 341 9.62 7.16 16.61
C SER A 341 8.56 8.23 16.40
N SER A 342 7.44 8.01 17.09
CA SER A 342 6.43 8.97 17.51
C SER A 342 7.01 10.28 18.03
N GLY A 343 6.36 11.41 17.71
CA GLY A 343 6.57 12.67 18.41
C GLY A 343 6.11 13.89 17.63
N ALA A 344 4.82 14.22 17.69
CA ALA A 344 4.33 15.59 17.52
C ALA A 344 2.87 15.68 18.03
N SER A 345 2.75 15.98 19.32
CA SER A 345 1.54 16.51 19.94
C SER A 345 1.20 17.85 19.31
N THR A 346 0.15 17.91 18.50
CA THR A 346 -0.48 19.18 18.11
C THR A 346 -1.71 19.38 18.98
N LEU A 347 -1.51 20.09 20.09
CA LEU A 347 -2.57 20.76 20.82
C LEU A 347 -3.32 21.67 19.84
N ARG A 348 -4.58 21.33 19.56
CA ARG A 348 -5.51 22.21 18.85
C ARG A 348 -6.11 23.22 19.85
N PRO A 349 -6.15 24.52 19.53
CA PRO A 349 -7.01 25.44 20.27
C PRO A 349 -8.47 25.17 19.90
N ALA A 350 -9.31 24.91 20.90
CA ALA A 350 -10.75 24.82 20.74
C ALA A 350 -11.34 26.24 20.69
N ILE A 351 -11.65 26.73 19.49
CA ILE A 351 -12.50 27.91 19.31
C ILE A 351 -13.93 27.40 19.14
N ARG A 352 -14.72 27.57 20.19
CA ARG A 352 -16.15 27.24 20.24
C ARG A 352 -16.92 28.46 19.73
N VAL A 353 -17.38 28.43 18.48
CA VAL A 353 -18.34 29.42 17.97
C VAL A 353 -19.74 28.88 18.24
N GLN A 354 -20.45 29.55 19.15
CA GLN A 354 -21.82 29.26 19.52
C GLN A 354 -22.74 29.86 18.45
N GLY A 355 -23.25 29.00 17.54
CA GLY A 355 -24.27 29.37 16.58
C GLY A 355 -25.60 29.58 17.28
N ARG A 356 -26.20 30.76 17.10
CA ARG A 356 -27.52 31.13 17.60
C ARG A 356 -28.56 30.72 16.56
N ASP A 357 -29.42 29.77 16.92
CA ASP A 357 -30.53 29.34 16.06
C ASP A 357 -31.54 30.47 15.91
N ILE A 358 -31.87 30.81 14.66
CA ILE A 358 -32.94 31.74 14.31
C ILE A 358 -34.16 30.90 13.98
N ASN A 359 -35.11 30.85 14.92
CA ASN A 359 -36.44 30.30 14.67
C ASN A 359 -37.14 31.15 13.61
N VAL A 360 -37.39 30.56 12.45
CA VAL A 360 -38.35 31.09 11.47
C VAL A 360 -39.58 30.22 11.56
N THR A 361 -40.57 30.69 12.32
CA THR A 361 -41.95 30.24 12.22
C THR A 361 -42.56 30.76 10.92
N ARG A 362 -43.20 29.88 10.17
CA ARG A 362 -44.25 30.26 9.22
C ARG A 362 -45.35 29.23 9.20
#